data_AF-A0A1Y2Q694-F1
#
_entry.id   AF-A0A1Y2Q694-F1
#
_cell.length_a   1.000
_cell.length_b   1.000
_cell.length_c   1.000
_cell.angle_alpha   90.00
_cell.angle_beta   90.00
_cell.angle_gamma   90.00
#
_symmetry.space_group_name_H-M   'P 1'
#
loop_
_entity.id
_entity.type
_entity.pdbx_description
1 polymer ?
#
loop_
_entity_poly.entity_id
_entity_poly.type
_entity_poly.pdbx_seq_one_letter_code
_entity_poly.pdbx_strand_id
1 'polypeptide(L)'
;MAAAAHSAPDGAWNTQFQNYLNLIQQLEHAEPRQHERLERARAEVQDALLDMPAPTLTAVLQKLAILFEGELHGLDQASEERRLILEDFEGLIQAQSALLGA
;
A
#
# COMPACT_ATOMS: atom_id res chain seq x y z
N MET A 1 -29.83 -11.44 -2.48
CA MET A 1 -29.22 -10.94 -1.24
C MET A 1 -28.27 -9.82 -1.63
N ALA A 2 -28.40 -8.63 -1.05
CA ALA A 2 -27.45 -7.54 -1.32
C ALA A 2 -26.08 -7.97 -0.77
N ALA A 3 -25.06 -8.04 -1.62
CA ALA A 3 -23.70 -8.26 -1.15
C ALA A 3 -23.36 -7.12 -0.19
N ALA A 4 -22.98 -7.44 1.05
CA ALA A 4 -22.42 -6.45 1.95
C ALA A 4 -21.24 -5.75 1.25
N ALA A 5 -21.09 -4.45 1.46
CA ALA A 5 -19.97 -3.69 0.90
C ALA A 5 -18.66 -4.41 1.26
N HIS A 6 -17.90 -4.84 0.25
CA HIS A 6 -16.64 -5.54 0.44
C HIS A 6 -15.54 -4.53 0.77
N SER A 7 -15.56 -4.06 2.01
CA SER A 7 -14.71 -3.00 2.53
C SER A 7 -14.36 -3.31 3.98
N ALA A 8 -13.09 -3.15 4.36
CA ALA A 8 -12.68 -3.29 5.75
C ALA A 8 -13.02 -2.03 6.55
N PRO A 9 -13.07 -2.11 7.89
CA PRO A 9 -13.14 -0.91 8.71
C PRO A 9 -11.88 -0.04 8.53
N ASP A 10 -12.04 1.28 8.34
CA ASP A 10 -10.93 2.24 8.18
C ASP A 10 -9.86 2.10 9.26
N GLY A 11 -10.28 1.92 10.51
CA GLY A 11 -9.38 1.78 11.65
C GLY A 11 -8.46 0.55 11.55
N ALA A 12 -9.02 -0.60 11.12
CA ALA A 12 -8.25 -1.83 10.98
C ALA A 12 -7.23 -1.72 9.83
N TRP A 13 -7.64 -1.13 8.71
CA TRP A 13 -6.76 -0.84 7.59
C TRP A 13 -5.61 0.08 7.99
N ASN A 14 -5.93 1.23 8.59
CA ASN A 14 -4.94 2.23 8.97
C ASN A 14 -3.94 1.67 9.99
N THR A 15 -4.37 0.88 10.96
CA THR A 15 -3.45 0.22 11.90
C THR A 15 -2.48 -0.71 11.17
N GLN A 16 -2.96 -1.57 10.27
CA GLN A 16 -2.09 -2.47 9.53
C GLN A 16 -1.15 -1.73 8.58
N PHE A 17 -1.64 -0.70 7.90
CA PHE A 17 -0.81 0.09 7.00
C PHE A 17 0.27 0.87 7.75
N GLN A 18 -0.02 1.41 8.94
CA GLN A 18 0.98 2.03 9.79
C GLN A 18 2.00 1.01 10.32
N ASN A 19 1.58 -0.20 10.69
CA ASN A 19 2.50 -1.27 11.07
C ASN A 19 3.46 -1.60 9.92
N TYR A 20 2.96 -1.65 8.69
CA TYR A 20 3.76 -1.86 7.49
C TYR A 20 4.83 -0.79 7.30
N LEU A 21 4.44 0.49 7.33
CA LEU A 21 5.37 1.62 7.18
C LEU A 21 6.43 1.63 8.29
N ASN A 22 6.04 1.34 9.53
CA ASN A 22 6.96 1.26 10.66
C ASN A 22 8.00 0.15 10.45
N LEU A 23 7.61 -0.99 9.86
CA LEU A 23 8.54 -2.09 9.58
C LEU A 23 9.53 -1.75 8.47
N ILE A 24 9.08 -1.06 7.41
CA ILE A 24 9.98 -0.53 6.36
C ILE A 24 11.01 0.42 6.97
N GLN A 25 10.55 1.38 7.78
CA GLN A 25 11.45 2.34 8.42
C GLN A 25 12.45 1.67 9.37
N GLN A 26 12.03 0.62 10.08
CA GLN A 26 12.94 -0.16 10.92
C GLN A 26 13.97 -0.94 10.11
N LEU A 27 13.60 -1.46 8.94
CA LEU A 27 14.50 -2.17 8.04
C LEU A 27 15.62 -1.28 7.51
N GLU A 28 15.33 -0.01 7.19
CA GLU A 28 16.33 0.97 6.73
C GLU A 28 17.49 1.17 7.73
N HIS A 29 17.24 0.92 9.02
CA HIS A 29 18.21 1.11 10.10
C HIS A 29 18.54 -0.19 10.85
N ALA A 30 18.07 -1.34 10.36
CA ALA A 30 18.21 -2.62 11.05
C ALA A 30 19.65 -3.12 11.04
N GLU A 31 20.12 -3.62 12.18
CA GLU A 31 21.35 -4.41 12.22
C GLU A 31 21.15 -5.74 11.47
N PRO A 32 22.22 -6.34 10.89
CA PRO A 32 22.12 -7.56 10.09
C PRO A 32 21.43 -8.74 10.80
N ARG A 33 21.51 -8.81 12.13
CA ARG A 33 20.88 -9.86 12.95
C ARG A 33 19.37 -9.66 13.13
N GLN A 34 18.87 -8.44 12.99
CA GLN A 34 17.46 -8.09 13.13
C GLN A 34 16.77 -8.02 11.76
N HIS A 35 17.54 -7.77 10.71
CA HIS A 35 17.05 -7.60 9.34
C HIS A 35 16.17 -8.77 8.87
N GLU A 36 16.63 -10.02 9.03
CA GLU A 36 15.87 -11.19 8.56
C GLU A 36 14.53 -11.36 9.29
N ARG A 37 14.49 -11.04 10.59
CA ARG A 37 13.26 -11.10 11.38
C ARG A 37 12.28 -10.01 10.95
N LEU A 38 12.79 -8.80 10.71
CA LEU A 38 11.98 -7.66 10.28
C LEU A 38 11.43 -7.85 8.87
N GLU A 39 12.20 -8.43 7.95
CA GLU A 39 11.71 -8.79 6.60
C GLU A 39 10.58 -9.82 6.67
N ARG A 40 10.71 -10.86 7.51
CA ARG A 40 9.63 -11.82 7.71
C ARG A 40 8.38 -11.16 8.29
N ALA A 41 8.53 -10.31 9.30
CA ALA A 41 7.40 -9.58 9.87
C ALA A 41 6.75 -8.62 8.86
N ARG A 42 7.55 -7.97 8.00
CA ARG A 42 7.05 -7.11 6.92
C ARG A 42 6.24 -7.93 5.92
N ALA A 43 6.74 -9.07 5.47
CA ALA A 43 6.04 -9.96 4.54
C ALA A 43 4.69 -10.42 5.12
N GLU A 44 4.64 -10.81 6.39
CA GLU A 44 3.38 -11.20 7.06
C GLU A 44 2.35 -10.05 7.10
N VAL A 45 2.78 -8.82 7.40
CA VAL A 45 1.89 -7.65 7.42
C VAL A 45 1.47 -7.26 6.00
N GLN A 46 2.37 -7.38 5.02
CA GLN A 46 2.07 -7.16 3.60
C GLN A 46 0.98 -8.11 3.12
N ASP A 47 1.11 -9.42 3.35
CA ASP A 47 0.10 -10.41 2.96
C ASP A 47 -1.26 -10.09 3.61
N ALA A 48 -1.25 -9.76 4.91
CA ALA A 48 -2.47 -9.37 5.62
C ALA A 48 -3.13 -8.11 5.03
N LEU A 49 -2.35 -7.12 4.61
CA LEU A 49 -2.87 -5.94 3.92
C LEU A 49 -3.45 -6.30 2.55
N LEU A 50 -2.76 -7.14 1.77
CA LEU A 50 -3.22 -7.53 0.44
C LEU A 50 -4.52 -8.35 0.49
N ASP A 51 -4.72 -9.16 1.53
CA ASP A 51 -5.95 -9.91 1.76
C ASP A 51 -7.10 -9.07 2.33
N MET A 52 -6.80 -8.00 3.09
CA MET A 52 -7.82 -7.17 3.74
C MET A 52 -8.57 -6.29 2.72
N PRO A 53 -9.91 -6.30 2.63
CA PRO A 53 -10.63 -5.46 1.66
C PRO A 53 -10.29 -3.98 1.82
N ALA A 54 -9.94 -3.28 0.73
CA ALA A 54 -9.54 -1.89 0.80
C ALA A 54 -10.75 -0.99 1.18
N PRO A 55 -10.65 -0.15 2.22
CA PRO A 55 -11.76 0.70 2.63
C PRO A 55 -12.04 1.87 1.68
N THR A 56 -11.01 2.36 1.00
CA THR A 56 -11.06 3.55 0.15
C THR A 56 -10.28 3.31 -1.15
N LEU A 57 -10.49 4.18 -2.15
CA LEU A 57 -9.70 4.14 -3.38
C LEU A 57 -8.21 4.42 -3.10
N THR A 58 -7.90 5.29 -2.14
CA THR A 58 -6.53 5.51 -1.66
C THR A 58 -5.91 4.24 -1.11
N ALA A 59 -6.67 3.44 -0.35
CA ALA A 59 -6.20 2.15 0.14
C ALA A 59 -5.94 1.13 -0.99
N VAL A 60 -6.71 1.18 -2.08
CA VAL A 60 -6.43 0.38 -3.29
C VAL A 60 -5.10 0.81 -3.91
N LEU A 61 -4.82 2.11 -4.02
CA LEU A 61 -3.54 2.58 -4.54
C LEU A 61 -2.37 2.16 -3.66
N GLN A 62 -2.53 2.21 -2.34
CA GLN A 62 -1.53 1.72 -1.40
C GLN A 62 -1.23 0.23 -1.61
N LYS A 63 -2.25 -0.61 -1.83
CA LYS A 63 -2.03 -2.03 -2.18
C LYS A 63 -1.27 -2.22 -3.47
N LEU A 64 -1.61 -1.46 -4.51
CA LEU A 64 -0.93 -1.56 -5.79
C LEU A 64 0.52 -1.12 -5.66
N ALA A 65 0.81 -0.06 -4.90
CA ALA A 65 2.17 0.36 -4.60
C ALA A 65 2.96 -0.73 -3.86
N ILE A 66 2.35 -1.39 -2.86
CA ILE A 66 2.97 -2.52 -2.14
C ILE A 66 3.27 -3.68 -3.09
N LEU A 67 2.31 -4.08 -3.94
CA LEU A 67 2.49 -5.16 -4.91
C LEU A 67 3.63 -4.88 -5.88
N PHE A 68 3.78 -3.61 -6.27
CA PHE A 68 4.80 -3.22 -7.22
C PHE A 68 6.10 -2.75 -6.55
N GLU A 69 6.25 -2.75 -5.23
CA GLU A 69 7.44 -2.16 -4.57
C GLU A 69 8.77 -2.80 -5.04
N GLY A 70 8.78 -4.10 -5.33
CA GLY A 70 9.93 -4.79 -5.95
C GLY A 70 10.07 -4.60 -7.46
N GLU A 71 9.01 -4.15 -8.13
CA GLU A 71 8.89 -3.98 -9.58
C GLU A 71 8.77 -2.51 -10.02
N LEU A 72 8.75 -1.54 -9.11
CA LEU A 72 8.66 -0.09 -9.41
C LEU A 72 10.04 0.53 -9.54
N HIS A 73 11.03 -0.05 -8.87
CA HIS A 73 12.41 0.42 -8.88
C HIS A 73 13.27 -0.24 -9.98
N GLY A 74 12.65 -1.07 -10.82
CA GLY A 74 13.29 -1.60 -12.03
C GLY A 74 13.55 -0.48 -13.04
N LEU A 75 14.63 -0.60 -13.81
CA LEU A 75 14.93 0.29 -14.94
C LEU A 75 14.18 -0.12 -16.22
N ASP A 76 13.25 -1.08 -16.12
CA ASP A 76 12.47 -1.56 -17.27
C ASP A 76 11.22 -0.71 -17.50
N GLN A 77 10.74 -0.76 -18.75
CA GLN A 77 9.59 0.02 -19.19
C GLN A 77 8.31 -0.34 -18.42
N ALA A 78 8.14 -1.60 -18.01
CA ALA A 78 6.94 -2.03 -17.27
C ALA A 78 6.89 -1.41 -15.87
N SER A 79 8.05 -1.25 -15.22
CA SER A 79 8.22 -0.54 -13.95
C SER A 79 7.78 0.91 -14.07
N GLU A 80 8.22 1.60 -15.12
CA GLU A 80 7.88 3.00 -15.39
C GLU A 80 6.38 3.18 -15.70
N GLU A 81 5.80 2.31 -16.53
CA GLU A 81 4.38 2.34 -16.87
C GLU A 81 3.49 2.16 -15.63
N ARG A 82 3.85 1.24 -14.72
CA ARG A 82 3.12 1.06 -13.45
C ARG A 82 3.18 2.29 -12.57
N ARG A 83 4.34 2.94 -12.48
CA ARG A 83 4.52 4.19 -11.71
C ARG A 83 3.61 5.29 -12.26
N LEU A 84 3.61 5.50 -13.58
CA LEU A 84 2.78 6.53 -14.22
C LEU A 84 1.28 6.29 -13.97
N ILE A 85 0.82 5.04 -14.03
CA ILE A 85 -0.58 4.69 -13.72
C ILE A 85 -0.94 5.06 -12.27
N LEU A 86 -0.05 4.78 -11.31
CA LEU A 86 -0.28 5.16 -9.92
C LEU A 86 -0.33 6.68 -9.72
N GLU A 87 0.56 7.42 -10.38
CA GLU A 87 0.59 8.89 -10.35
C GLU A 87 -0.70 9.50 -10.95
N ASP A 88 -1.19 8.95 -12.07
CA ASP A 88 -2.45 9.38 -12.69
C ASP A 88 -3.64 9.17 -11.75
N PHE A 89 -3.73 8.01 -11.10
CA PHE A 89 -4.80 7.76 -10.13
C PHE A 89 -4.74 8.67 -8.92
N GLU A 90 -3.54 8.95 -8.39
CA GLU A 90 -3.37 9.89 -7.29
C GLU A 90 -3.84 11.29 -7.69
N GLY A 91 -3.45 11.77 -8.88
CA GLY A 91 -3.89 13.05 -9.41
C GLY A 91 -5.41 13.13 -9.58
N LEU A 92 -6.05 12.07 -10.07
CA LEU A 92 -7.52 12.01 -10.20
C LEU A 92 -8.25 12.07 -8.85
N ILE A 93 -7.72 11.40 -7.82
CA ILE A 93 -8.29 11.46 -6.47
C ILE A 93 -8.17 12.87 -5.91
N GLN A 94 -7.00 13.50 -6.02
CA GLN A 94 -6.78 14.87 -5.54
C GLN A 94 -7.71 15.87 -6.25
N ALA A 95 -7.86 15.74 -7.57
CA ALA A 95 -8.77 16.58 -8.35
C ALA A 95 -10.24 16.40 -7.95
N GLN A 96 -10.69 15.17 -7.68
CA GLN A 96 -12.04 14.92 -7.18
C GLN A 96 -12.25 15.48 -5.77
N SER A 97 -11.32 15.29 -4.85
CA SER A 97 -11.41 15.83 -3.49
C SER A 97 -11.51 17.36 -3.50
N ALA A 98 -10.71 18.03 -4.33
CA ALA A 98 -10.77 19.47 -4.51
C ALA A 98 -12.12 19.95 -5.08
N LEU A 99 -12.71 19.17 -6.00
CA LEU A 99 -14.01 19.49 -6.60
C LEU A 99 -15.18 19.29 -5.62
N LEU A 100 -15.04 18.35 -4.69
CA LEU A 100 -16.04 18.06 -3.66
C LEU A 100 -15.88 18.93 -2.39
N GLY A 101 -14.84 19.76 -2.31
CA GLY A 101 -14.62 20.70 -1.21
C GLY A 101 -14.24 20.04 0.11
N ALA A 102 -13.64 18.85 0.06
CA ALA A 102 -13.12 18.11 1.22
C ALA A 102 -11.74 18.62 1.63
#